data_AF-A0A101C8E3-F1
#
_entry.id   AF-A0A101C8E3-F1
#
_cell.length_a   1.000
_cell.length_b   1.000
_cell.length_c   1.000
_cell.angle_alpha   90.00
_cell.angle_beta   90.00
_cell.angle_gamma   90.00
#
_symmetry.space_group_name_H-M   'P 1'
#
loop_
_entity.id
_entity.type
_entity.pdbx_description
1 polymer ?
#
loop_
_entity_poly.entity_id
_entity_poly.type
_entity_poly.pdbx_seq_one_letter_code
_entity_poly.pdbx_strand_id
1 'polypeptide(L)'
;MKYYVILFVILFLSCKKQDGVRLPENYVLTEKNISEDCNIFQMRFKEGKYLLKYSLAGSCKELTAEAYVREYISYLDKNYDSLAHKKGYVIFDYYGVEQSDILQDSIIKITKRKFNTEVSLTEADKNTFTLNISDKR
;
A
#
# COMPACT_ATOMS: atom_id res chain seq x y z
N MET A 1 48.08 29.03 -22.43
CA MET A 1 46.65 29.06 -22.05
C MET A 1 45.79 28.88 -23.29
N LYS A 2 45.30 27.68 -23.64
CA LYS A 2 44.30 27.52 -24.72
C LYS A 2 43.53 26.18 -24.74
N TYR A 3 43.81 25.23 -23.84
CA TYR A 3 43.13 23.92 -23.85
C TYR A 3 42.44 23.51 -22.53
N TYR A 4 42.54 24.32 -21.47
CA TYR A 4 41.91 23.99 -20.18
C TYR A 4 40.41 24.30 -20.11
N VAL A 5 39.86 25.08 -21.05
CA VAL A 5 38.44 25.47 -21.05
C VAL A 5 37.54 24.38 -21.66
N ILE A 6 38.10 23.50 -22.50
CA ILE A 6 37.30 22.47 -23.21
C ILE A 6 37.02 21.26 -22.30
N LEU A 7 37.88 20.98 -21.31
CA LEU A 7 37.69 19.83 -20.41
C LEU A 7 36.53 20.01 -19.41
N PHE A 8 36.15 21.25 -19.10
CA PHE A 8 35.08 21.55 -18.14
C PHE A 8 33.66 21.45 -18.75
N VAL A 9 33.53 21.50 -20.08
CA VAL A 9 32.23 21.46 -20.77
C VAL A 9 31.68 20.04 -20.90
N ILE A 10 32.55 19.01 -20.85
CA ILE A 10 32.14 17.61 -21.06
C ILE A 10 31.56 16.98 -19.78
N LEU A 11 31.82 17.54 -18.59
CA LEU A 11 31.30 17.02 -17.31
C LEU A 11 29.82 17.33 -17.06
N PHE A 12 29.20 18.25 -17.81
CA PHE A 12 27.78 18.58 -17.67
C PHE A 12 26.85 17.79 -18.62
N LEU A 13 27.39 17.00 -19.55
CA LEU A 13 26.59 16.35 -20.60
C LEU A 13 26.18 14.90 -20.29
N SER A 14 26.44 14.38 -19.09
CA SER A 14 26.08 13.00 -18.73
C SER A 14 25.33 12.87 -17.41
N CYS A 15 24.33 13.73 -17.19
CA CYS A 15 23.12 13.30 -16.48
C CYS A 15 22.00 13.14 -17.51
N LYS A 16 22.15 12.16 -18.42
CA LYS A 16 20.98 11.60 -19.07
C LYS A 16 20.17 10.94 -17.96
N LYS A 17 19.07 11.58 -17.54
CA LYS A 17 17.95 10.84 -16.97
C LYS A 17 17.68 9.72 -17.98
N GLN A 18 17.96 8.48 -17.59
CA GLN A 18 17.23 7.37 -18.17
C GLN A 18 15.77 7.65 -17.79
N ASP A 19 15.05 8.32 -18.68
CA ASP A 19 13.62 8.12 -18.79
C ASP A 19 13.45 6.70 -19.31
N GLY A 20 13.73 5.74 -18.42
CA GLY A 20 13.35 4.35 -18.62
C GLY A 20 11.87 4.39 -18.87
N VAL A 21 11.46 3.84 -20.02
CA VAL A 21 10.07 3.66 -20.44
C VAL A 21 9.22 3.45 -19.19
N ARG A 22 8.47 4.49 -18.79
CA ARG A 22 7.52 4.37 -17.69
C ARG A 22 6.44 3.42 -18.19
N LEU A 23 6.69 2.13 -18.03
CA LEU A 23 5.63 1.13 -18.11
C LEU A 23 4.52 1.64 -17.19
N PRO A 24 3.26 1.68 -17.65
CA PRO A 24 2.18 2.20 -16.83
C PRO A 24 2.21 1.44 -15.50
N GLU A 25 2.26 2.16 -14.39
CA GLU A 25 2.26 1.54 -13.07
C GLU A 25 1.05 0.59 -12.98
N ASN A 26 1.31 -0.65 -12.61
CA ASN A 26 0.29 -1.70 -12.50
C ASN A 26 -0.60 -1.50 -11.27
N TYR A 27 -0.55 -0.32 -10.65
CA TYR A 27 -1.36 0.07 -9.51
C TYR A 27 -1.84 1.52 -9.63
N VAL A 28 -2.78 1.89 -8.77
CA VAL A 28 -3.16 3.27 -8.45
C VAL A 28 -2.75 3.50 -7.00
N LEU A 29 -1.98 4.55 -6.75
CA LEU A 29 -1.55 4.93 -5.40
C LEU A 29 -2.44 6.05 -4.86
N THR A 30 -2.80 5.94 -3.60
CA THR A 30 -3.46 7.00 -2.83
C THR A 30 -2.71 7.17 -1.52
N GLU A 31 -2.64 8.40 -1.03
CA GLU A 31 -2.05 8.74 0.25
C GLU A 31 -3.09 9.45 1.11
N LYS A 32 -3.12 9.12 2.40
CA LYS A 32 -3.99 9.76 3.37
C LYS A 32 -3.28 9.91 4.71
N ASN A 33 -3.37 11.10 5.30
CA ASN A 33 -3.01 11.31 6.69
C ASN A 33 -4.08 10.72 7.61
N ILE A 34 -3.68 9.86 8.56
CA ILE A 34 -4.58 9.12 9.46
C ILE A 34 -4.31 9.34 10.95
N SER A 35 -3.14 9.87 11.30
CA SER A 35 -2.82 10.42 12.63
C SER A 35 -1.85 11.59 12.47
N GLU A 36 -1.55 12.30 13.56
CA GLU A 36 -0.67 13.47 13.56
C GLU A 36 0.69 13.21 12.88
N ASP A 37 1.24 12.01 13.07
CA ASP A 37 2.57 11.62 12.62
C ASP A 37 2.58 10.40 11.67
N CYS A 38 1.43 10.09 11.05
CA CYS A 38 1.28 8.92 10.18
C CYS A 38 0.46 9.16 8.93
N ASN A 39 1.03 8.78 7.80
CA ASN A 39 0.33 8.63 6.53
C ASN A 39 0.18 7.16 6.18
N ILE A 40 -0.94 6.81 5.57
CA ILE A 40 -1.16 5.51 4.94
C ILE A 40 -1.17 5.66 3.43
N PHE A 41 -0.46 4.76 2.77
CA PHE A 41 -0.35 4.62 1.33
C PHE A 41 -1.15 3.40 0.92
N GLN A 42 -2.18 3.61 0.11
CA GLN A 42 -3.03 2.55 -0.41
C GLN A 42 -2.71 2.32 -1.89
N MET A 43 -2.11 1.18 -2.19
CA MET A 43 -1.87 0.71 -3.55
C MET A 43 -3.00 -0.20 -3.97
N ARG A 44 -3.71 0.14 -5.05
CA ARG A 44 -4.69 -0.73 -5.70
C ARG A 44 -4.11 -1.27 -6.99
N PHE A 45 -3.86 -2.57 -7.04
CA PHE A 45 -3.30 -3.23 -8.21
C PHE A 45 -4.37 -3.41 -9.29
N LYS A 46 -3.96 -3.20 -10.55
CA LYS A 46 -4.79 -3.36 -11.75
C LYS A 46 -4.75 -4.79 -12.27
N GLU A 47 -3.65 -5.50 -12.01
CA GLU A 47 -3.37 -6.84 -12.54
C GLU A 47 -2.61 -7.70 -11.50
N GLY A 48 -2.69 -9.02 -11.65
CA GLY A 48 -1.96 -9.99 -10.84
C GLY A 48 -2.76 -10.51 -9.64
N LYS A 49 -2.06 -11.20 -8.72
CA LYS A 49 -2.67 -11.88 -7.56
C LYS A 49 -2.99 -10.94 -6.39
N TYR A 50 -2.39 -9.76 -6.36
CA TYR A 50 -2.59 -8.77 -5.29
C TYR A 50 -3.73 -7.84 -5.67
N LEU A 51 -4.57 -7.51 -4.70
CA LEU A 51 -5.66 -6.56 -4.85
C LEU A 51 -5.24 -5.20 -4.31
N LEU A 52 -4.74 -5.20 -3.08
CA LEU A 52 -4.48 -4.00 -2.29
C LEU A 52 -3.21 -4.20 -1.46
N LYS A 53 -2.47 -3.11 -1.26
CA LYS A 53 -1.44 -3.01 -0.24
C LYS A 53 -1.61 -1.72 0.53
N TYR A 54 -1.60 -1.82 1.84
CA TYR A 54 -1.62 -0.70 2.77
C TYR A 54 -0.25 -0.60 3.41
N SER A 55 0.44 0.52 3.20
CA SER A 55 1.74 0.80 3.83
C SER A 55 1.65 2.06 4.67
N LEU A 56 2.44 2.14 5.73
CA LEU A 56 2.53 3.32 6.57
C LEU A 56 3.83 4.09 6.27
N ALA A 57 3.81 5.41 6.45
CA ALA A 57 5.00 6.23 6.53
C ALA A 57 4.86 7.30 7.62
N GLY A 58 5.99 7.66 8.22
CA GLY A 58 6.04 8.50 9.43
C GLY A 58 6.39 7.67 10.67
N SER A 59 6.37 8.30 11.84
CA SER A 59 6.66 7.61 13.10
C SER A 59 5.48 6.78 13.60
N CYS A 60 4.25 7.16 13.25
CA CYS A 60 3.02 6.43 13.57
C CYS A 60 2.88 6.03 15.05
N LYS A 61 3.43 6.83 15.98
CA LYS A 61 3.40 6.55 17.42
C LYS A 61 2.01 6.74 18.00
N GLU A 62 1.26 7.69 17.46
CA GLU A 62 -0.10 8.03 17.88
C GLU A 62 -1.17 7.27 17.04
N LEU A 63 -0.75 6.31 16.21
CA LEU A 63 -1.67 5.58 15.35
C LEU A 63 -2.48 4.56 16.16
N THR A 64 -3.80 4.76 16.22
CA THR A 64 -4.72 3.82 16.86
C THR A 64 -5.26 2.80 15.88
N ALA A 65 -5.61 1.60 16.39
CA ALA A 65 -6.30 0.58 15.61
C ALA A 65 -7.63 1.11 15.02
N GLU A 66 -8.34 1.96 15.77
CA GLU A 66 -9.59 2.58 15.32
C GLU A 66 -9.36 3.50 14.10
N ALA A 67 -8.34 4.37 14.14
CA ALA A 67 -8.02 5.25 13.03
C ALA A 67 -7.65 4.44 11.77
N TYR A 68 -6.84 3.40 11.93
CA TYR A 68 -6.49 2.48 10.84
C TYR A 68 -7.74 1.83 10.24
N VAL A 69 -8.58 1.21 11.08
CA VAL A 69 -9.81 0.51 10.65
C VAL A 69 -10.77 1.47 9.96
N ARG A 70 -10.93 2.68 10.48
CA ARG A 70 -11.80 3.71 9.90
C ARG A 70 -11.36 4.08 8.48
N GLU A 71 -10.05 4.28 8.28
CA GLU A 71 -9.53 4.57 6.95
C GLU A 71 -9.65 3.35 6.02
N TYR A 72 -9.41 2.14 6.52
CA TYR A 72 -9.62 0.91 5.73
C TYR A 72 -11.05 0.80 5.19
N ILE A 73 -12.05 1.00 6.06
CA ILE A 73 -13.46 1.01 5.68
C ILE A 73 -13.73 2.10 4.65
N SER A 74 -13.27 3.34 4.91
CA SER A 74 -13.49 4.47 4.00
C SER A 74 -12.90 4.21 2.61
N TYR A 75 -11.69 3.67 2.56
CA TYR A 75 -11.01 3.36 1.31
C TYR A 75 -11.76 2.27 0.53
N LEU A 76 -12.14 1.18 1.21
CA LEU A 76 -12.92 0.11 0.58
C LEU A 76 -14.26 0.62 0.08
N ASP A 77 -14.99 1.41 0.86
CA ASP A 77 -16.31 1.92 0.43
C ASP A 77 -16.23 2.77 -0.83
N LYS A 78 -15.17 3.58 -0.97
CA LYS A 78 -14.95 4.42 -2.16
C LYS A 78 -14.45 3.63 -3.37
N ASN A 79 -13.62 2.62 -3.16
CA ASN A 79 -12.83 2.00 -4.23
C ASN A 79 -13.20 0.56 -4.53
N TYR A 80 -14.12 -0.05 -3.77
CA TYR A 80 -14.46 -1.46 -3.92
C TYR A 80 -14.84 -1.76 -5.37
N ASP A 81 -15.81 -1.04 -5.94
CA ASP A 81 -16.32 -1.30 -7.29
C ASP A 81 -15.28 -1.11 -8.40
N SER A 82 -14.21 -0.37 -8.13
CA SER A 82 -13.10 -0.15 -9.07
C SER A 82 -11.93 -1.13 -8.87
N LEU A 83 -12.05 -2.13 -8.02
CA LEU A 83 -11.13 -3.27 -7.98
C LEU A 83 -11.30 -4.13 -9.24
N ALA A 84 -10.21 -4.36 -9.98
CA ALA A 84 -10.21 -5.18 -11.20
C ALA A 84 -10.71 -6.61 -10.95
N HIS A 85 -10.38 -7.15 -9.77
CA HIS A 85 -10.83 -8.45 -9.30
C HIS A 85 -11.26 -8.37 -7.83
N LYS A 86 -12.10 -9.30 -7.39
CA LYS A 86 -12.58 -9.39 -5.99
C LYS A 86 -11.94 -10.54 -5.21
N LYS A 87 -10.90 -11.16 -5.78
CA LYS A 87 -10.20 -12.33 -5.24
C LYS A 87 -8.71 -12.10 -5.36
N GLY A 88 -7.95 -12.55 -4.37
CA GLY A 88 -6.52 -12.35 -4.30
C GLY A 88 -6.06 -11.88 -2.93
N TYR A 89 -4.88 -11.30 -2.89
CA TYR A 89 -4.18 -10.98 -1.64
C TYR A 89 -4.31 -9.50 -1.28
N VAL A 90 -4.50 -9.21 0.00
CA VAL A 90 -4.41 -7.87 0.57
C VAL A 90 -3.33 -7.85 1.63
N ILE A 91 -2.37 -6.93 1.49
CA ILE A 91 -1.24 -6.79 2.41
C ILE A 91 -1.45 -5.56 3.29
N PHE A 92 -1.16 -5.69 4.58
CA PHE A 92 -1.30 -4.61 5.56
C PHE A 92 0.00 -4.47 6.35
N ASP A 93 0.68 -3.33 6.22
CA ASP A 93 1.71 -2.91 7.16
C ASP A 93 1.04 -2.16 8.31
N TYR A 94 1.33 -2.53 9.57
CA TYR A 94 0.64 -1.99 10.74
C TYR A 94 1.59 -1.62 11.89
N TYR A 95 2.87 -1.38 11.59
CA TYR A 95 3.84 -0.98 12.62
C TYR A 95 3.34 0.26 13.40
N GLY A 96 3.60 0.29 14.71
CA GLY A 96 3.15 1.37 15.59
C GLY A 96 1.78 1.17 16.23
N VAL A 97 0.99 0.18 15.79
CA VAL A 97 -0.30 -0.17 16.43
C VAL A 97 -0.09 -1.19 17.54
N GLU A 98 -0.33 -0.80 18.81
CA GLU A 98 -0.15 -1.69 19.97
C GLU A 98 -1.14 -2.86 20.02
N GLN A 99 -2.36 -2.68 19.50
CA GLN A 99 -3.45 -3.66 19.56
C GLN A 99 -3.59 -4.44 18.24
N SER A 100 -2.50 -5.06 17.78
CA SER A 100 -2.41 -5.71 16.47
C SER A 100 -3.45 -6.81 16.25
N ASP A 101 -3.75 -7.62 17.26
CA ASP A 101 -4.69 -8.73 17.14
C ASP A 101 -6.13 -8.22 16.93
N ILE A 102 -6.51 -7.19 17.69
CA ILE A 102 -7.82 -6.53 17.57
C ILE A 102 -7.96 -5.85 16.19
N LEU A 103 -6.90 -5.19 15.73
CA LEU A 103 -6.85 -4.62 14.38
C LEU A 103 -7.06 -5.71 13.33
N GLN A 104 -6.29 -6.79 13.40
CA GLN A 104 -6.30 -7.86 12.42
C GLN A 104 -7.67 -8.56 12.35
N ASP A 105 -8.26 -8.90 13.49
CA ASP A 105 -9.61 -9.47 13.57
C ASP A 105 -10.67 -8.54 12.97
N SER A 106 -10.56 -7.24 13.26
CA SER A 106 -11.46 -6.22 12.72
C SER A 106 -11.35 -6.15 11.19
N ILE A 107 -10.13 -6.09 10.66
CA ILE A 107 -9.87 -6.06 9.21
C ILE A 107 -10.41 -7.34 8.56
N ILE A 108 -10.16 -8.53 9.11
CA ILE A 108 -10.68 -9.79 8.58
C ILE A 108 -12.21 -9.76 8.53
N LYS A 109 -12.87 -9.35 9.62
CA LYS A 109 -14.34 -9.29 9.70
C LYS A 109 -14.93 -8.31 8.68
N ILE A 110 -14.34 -7.13 8.54
CA ILE A 110 -14.76 -6.12 7.56
C ILE A 110 -14.58 -6.65 6.14
N THR A 111 -13.43 -7.26 5.85
CA THR A 111 -13.11 -7.83 4.53
C THR A 111 -14.10 -8.94 4.17
N LYS A 112 -14.33 -9.89 5.08
CA LYS A 112 -15.30 -10.97 4.92
C LYS A 112 -16.70 -10.45 4.61
N ARG A 113 -17.13 -9.40 5.31
CA ARG A 113 -18.44 -8.76 5.09
C ARG A 113 -18.50 -8.05 3.74
N LYS A 114 -17.50 -7.24 3.40
CA LYS A 114 -17.50 -6.41 2.18
C LYS A 114 -17.39 -7.25 0.91
N PHE A 115 -16.53 -8.27 0.92
CA PHE A 115 -16.32 -9.16 -0.23
C PHE A 115 -17.32 -10.33 -0.27
N ASN A 116 -18.09 -10.54 0.80
CA ASN A 116 -19.08 -11.62 0.94
C ASN A 116 -18.51 -13.02 0.63
N THR A 117 -17.25 -13.27 1.00
CA THR A 117 -16.53 -14.50 0.68
C THR A 117 -15.62 -14.94 1.81
N GLU A 118 -14.94 -16.07 1.65
CA GLU A 118 -13.93 -16.52 2.61
C GLU A 118 -12.69 -15.63 2.60
N VAL A 119 -12.21 -15.34 3.81
CA VAL A 119 -11.00 -14.56 4.05
C VAL A 119 -10.16 -15.35 5.03
N SER A 120 -8.93 -15.66 4.64
CA SER A 120 -7.97 -16.38 5.47
C SER A 120 -6.72 -15.55 5.66
N LEU A 121 -6.15 -15.63 6.86
CA LEU A 121 -4.81 -15.11 7.11
C LEU A 121 -3.79 -16.07 6.49
N THR A 122 -2.89 -15.55 5.67
CA THR A 122 -1.88 -16.37 4.97
C THR A 122 -0.47 -16.16 5.49
N GLU A 123 -0.15 -14.94 5.90
CA GLU A 123 1.14 -14.57 6.48
C GLU A 123 0.89 -13.54 7.57
N ALA A 124 1.59 -13.64 8.68
CA ALA A 124 1.57 -12.66 9.75
C ALA A 124 2.97 -12.59 10.39
N ASP A 125 3.63 -11.47 10.17
CA ASP A 125 4.87 -11.09 10.83
C ASP A 125 4.59 -9.97 11.83
N LYS A 126 5.59 -9.58 12.61
CA LYS A 126 5.46 -8.57 13.69
C LYS A 126 4.74 -7.28 13.28
N ASN A 127 4.89 -6.84 12.03
CA ASN A 127 4.42 -5.54 11.54
C ASN A 127 3.66 -5.62 10.21
N THR A 128 3.44 -6.83 9.68
CA THR A 128 2.75 -7.00 8.40
C THR A 128 1.91 -8.26 8.41
N PHE A 129 0.73 -8.22 7.81
CA PHE A 129 -0.07 -9.42 7.58
C PHE A 129 -0.71 -9.41 6.20
N THR A 130 -0.94 -10.61 5.67
CA THR A 130 -1.55 -10.82 4.37
C THR A 130 -2.83 -11.62 4.49
N LEU A 131 -3.92 -11.06 3.98
CA LEU A 131 -5.19 -11.75 3.81
C LEU A 131 -5.31 -12.32 2.41
N ASN A 132 -5.81 -13.55 2.30
CA ASN A 132 -6.24 -14.17 1.07
C ASN A 132 -7.77 -14.18 0.99
N ILE A 133 -8.30 -13.58 -0.07
CA ILE A 133 -9.71 -13.52 -0.40
C ILE A 133 -9.98 -14.53 -1.52
N SER A 134 -10.62 -15.64 -1.17
CA SER A 134 -10.92 -16.75 -2.09
C SER A 134 -12.41 -17.06 -2.12
N ASP A 135 -12.85 -17.89 -3.06
CA ASP A 135 -14.22 -18.41 -3.06
C ASP A 135 -14.53 -19.18 -1.78
N LYS A 136 -15.81 -19.16 -1.38
CA LYS A 136 -16.35 -20.09 -0.39
C LYS A 136 -16.17 -21.50 -0.92
N ARG A 137 -15.51 -22.37 -0.15
CA ARG A 137 -15.42 -23.80 -0.49
C ARG A 137 -16.75 -24.50 -0.25
#